data_AF-V4I4B2-F1
#
_entry.id   AF-V4I4B2-F1
#
_cell.length_a   1.000
_cell.length_b   1.000
_cell.length_c   1.000
_cell.angle_alpha   90.00
_cell.angle_beta   90.00
_cell.angle_gamma   90.00
#
_symmetry.space_group_name_H-M   'P 1'
#
loop_
_entity.id
_entity.type
_entity.pdbx_description
1 polymer ?
#
loop_
_entity_poly.entity_id
_entity_poly.type
_entity_poly.pdbx_seq_one_letter_code
_entity_poly.pdbx_strand_id
1 'polypeptide(L)' 'MADFSTYGYIKNSTSSTIKITNFHATHGSWSKQPTPTTIKPGDVCSFAQKDPTGAAVTRVSSLDKNTFVFRHPKVS' A
#
# COMPACT_ATOMS: atom_id res chain seq x y z
N MET A 1 -9.29 -12.22 18.91
CA MET A 1 -8.01 -12.01 18.18
C MET A 1 -8.10 -10.62 17.55
N ALA A 2 -7.13 -9.74 17.80
CA ALA A 2 -7.17 -8.39 17.24
C ALA A 2 -6.95 -8.49 15.72
N ASP A 3 -7.98 -8.10 14.95
CA ASP A 3 -7.89 -7.95 13.50
C ASP A 3 -7.05 -6.72 13.18
N PHE A 4 -5.73 -6.88 13.12
CA PHE A 4 -4.85 -5.76 12.76
C PHE A 4 -5.03 -5.44 11.27
N SER A 5 -5.64 -4.28 11.02
CA SER A 5 -5.79 -3.72 9.69
C SER A 5 -4.81 -2.56 9.53
N THR A 6 -3.90 -2.69 8.57
CA THR A 6 -3.04 -1.59 8.13
C THR A 6 -3.79 -0.78 7.08
N TYR A 7 -3.94 0.51 7.34
CA TYR A 7 -4.41 1.48 6.35
C TYR A 7 -3.22 2.31 5.90
N GLY A 8 -3.05 2.46 4.59
CA GLY A 8 -1.96 3.25 4.02
C GLY A 8 -2.42 4.09 2.86
N TYR A 9 -1.64 5.13 2.57
CA TYR A 9 -1.88 5.99 1.42
C TYR A 9 -0.56 6.39 0.76
N ILE A 10 -0.63 6.66 -0.55
CA ILE A 10 0.44 7.19 -1.37
C ILE A 10 -0.05 8.55 -1.89
N LYS A 11 0.59 9.63 -1.44
CA LYS A 11 0.37 10.97 -1.99
C LYS A 11 1.39 11.27 -3.07
N ASN A 12 0.94 11.59 -4.27
CA ASN A 12 1.84 12.01 -5.33
C ASN A 12 2.23 13.47 -5.14
N SER A 13 3.44 13.71 -4.63
CA SER A 13 4.00 15.07 -4.47
C SER A 13 5.03 15.40 -5.56
N THR A 14 5.03 14.64 -6.66
CA THR A 14 5.87 14.90 -7.83
C THR A 14 5.12 15.72 -8.88
N SER A 15 5.81 16.21 -9.89
CA SER A 15 5.20 16.89 -11.06
C SER A 15 4.65 15.93 -12.12
N SER A 16 4.80 14.61 -11.93
CA SER A 16 4.47 13.59 -12.93
C SER A 16 3.38 12.65 -12.43
N THR A 17 2.62 12.04 -13.34
CA THR A 17 1.63 11.02 -12.98
C THR A 17 2.30 9.72 -12.56
N ILE A 18 1.93 9.20 -11.38
CA ILE A 18 2.35 7.88 -10.90
C ILE A 18 1.33 6.84 -11.35
N LYS A 19 1.80 5.77 -11.99
CA LYS A 19 0.99 4.62 -12.36
C LYS A 19 1.42 3.41 -11.54
N ILE A 20 0.55 2.92 -10.68
CA ILE A 20 0.73 1.65 -9.96
C ILE A 20 0.52 0.53 -10.97
N THR A 21 1.54 -0.30 -11.12
CA THR A 21 1.53 -1.43 -12.08
C THR A 21 1.50 -2.78 -11.38
N ASN A 22 1.95 -2.84 -10.13
CA ASN A 22 1.94 -4.06 -9.34
C ASN A 22 1.77 -3.74 -7.85
N PHE A 23 1.03 -4.61 -7.15
CA PHE A 23 0.92 -4.59 -5.70
C PHE A 23 0.84 -6.03 -5.19
N HIS A 24 1.61 -6.33 -4.14
CA HIS A 24 1.73 -7.69 -3.61
C HIS A 24 1.75 -7.66 -2.07
N ALA A 25 0.88 -8.46 -1.47
CA ALA A 25 0.85 -8.68 -0.02
C ALA A 25 1.82 -9.81 0.31
N THR A 26 2.92 -9.51 0.99
CA THR A 26 3.91 -10.52 1.41
C THR A 26 3.43 -11.30 2.65
N HIS A 27 2.68 -10.66 3.54
CA HIS A 27 2.04 -11.28 4.70
C HIS A 27 0.65 -10.69 4.92
N GLY A 28 -0.36 -11.51 5.19
CA GLY A 28 -1.76 -11.08 5.27
C GLY A 28 -2.42 -10.98 3.89
N SER A 29 -3.59 -10.34 3.83
CA SER A 29 -4.37 -10.17 2.61
C SER A 29 -4.81 -8.74 2.41
N TRP A 30 -5.00 -8.33 1.14
CA TRP A 30 -5.58 -7.03 0.83
C TRP A 30 -7.05 -7.02 1.22
N SER A 31 -7.44 -6.10 2.10
CA SER A 31 -8.85 -5.78 2.34
C SER A 31 -9.33 -4.68 1.37
N LYS A 32 -8.41 -3.82 0.91
CA LYS A 32 -8.63 -2.85 -0.17
C LYS A 32 -7.34 -2.69 -0.97
N GLN A 33 -7.37 -3.04 -2.25
CA GLN A 33 -6.25 -2.83 -3.16
C GLN A 33 -5.99 -1.33 -3.41
N PRO A 34 -4.77 -0.93 -3.80
CA PRO A 34 -4.46 0.46 -4.13
C PRO A 34 -5.43 1.05 -5.16
N THR A 35 -6.13 2.11 -4.77
CA THR A 35 -7.07 2.83 -5.63
C THR A 35 -7.07 4.34 -5.33
N PRO A 36 -7.02 5.21 -6.36
CA PRO A 36 -6.84 4.88 -7.80
C PRO A 36 -5.42 4.39 -8.11
N THR A 37 -5.26 3.59 -9.18
CA THR A 37 -3.94 3.11 -9.65
C THR A 37 -3.20 4.13 -10.50
N THR A 38 -3.89 5.18 -10.96
CA THR A 38 -3.29 6.35 -11.60
C THR A 38 -3.45 7.54 -10.67
N ILE A 39 -2.33 8.11 -10.25
CA ILE A 39 -2.27 9.17 -9.23
C ILE A 39 -1.65 10.39 -9.89
N LYS A 40 -2.45 11.41 -10.20
CA LYS A 40 -1.94 12.66 -10.79
C LYS A 40 -1.16 13.45 -9.73
N PRO A 41 -0.34 14.45 -10.12
CA PRO A 41 0.28 15.37 -9.18
C PRO A 41 -0.74 15.95 -8.19
N GLY A 42 -0.47 15.83 -6.90
CA GLY A 42 -1.36 16.28 -5.81
C GLY A 42 -2.38 15.25 -5.33
N ASP A 43 -2.67 14.21 -6.12
CA ASP A 43 -3.67 13.20 -5.77
C ASP A 43 -3.15 12.19 -4.72
N VAL A 44 -4.10 11.46 -4.13
CA VAL A 44 -3.84 10.41 -3.13
C VAL A 44 -4.45 9.08 -3.57
N CYS A 45 -3.66 8.02 -3.45
CA CYS A 45 -4.11 6.63 -3.51
C CYS A 45 -4.20 6.05 -2.10
N SER A 46 -5.24 5.27 -1.82
CA SER A 46 -5.43 4.60 -0.53
C SER A 46 -5.49 3.09 -0.70
N PHE A 47 -5.07 2.37 0.33
CA PHE A 47 -5.16 0.91 0.40
C PHE A 47 -5.33 0.44 1.85
N ALA A 48 -5.77 -0.80 2.00
CA ALA A 48 -5.89 -1.46 3.28
C ALA A 48 -5.49 -2.94 3.19
N GLN A 49 -4.83 -3.42 4.23
CA GLN A 49 -4.36 -4.79 4.36
C GLN A 49 -4.77 -5.31 5.72
N LYS A 50 -5.29 -6.53 5.75
CA LYS A 50 -5.65 -7.23 6.98
C LYS A 50 -4.67 -8.37 7.20
N ASP A 51 -4.10 -8.47 8.39
CA ASP A 51 -3.29 -9.62 8.77
C ASP A 51 -3.77 -10.20 10.11
N PRO A 52 -4.26 -11.45 10.14
CA PRO A 52 -4.74 -12.07 11.37
C PRO A 52 -3.60 -12.46 12.34
N THR A 53 -2.34 -12.38 11.91
CA THR A 53 -1.16 -12.73 12.71
C THR A 53 -0.49 -11.53 13.38
N GLY A 54 -0.96 -10.30 13.07
CA GLY A 54 -0.48 -9.03 13.61
C GLY A 54 0.69 -8.41 12.84
N ALA A 55 1.12 -8.98 11.71
CA ALA A 55 2.22 -8.45 10.90
C ALA A 55 1.79 -8.28 9.44
N ALA A 56 1.53 -7.03 9.01
CA ALA A 56 1.20 -6.75 7.62
C ALA A 56 2.43 -6.21 6.89
N VAL A 57 2.80 -6.87 5.77
CA VAL A 57 3.84 -6.36 4.87
C VAL A 57 3.29 -6.31 3.46
N THR A 58 3.36 -5.14 2.83
CA THR A 58 2.99 -4.96 1.43
C THR A 58 4.03 -4.18 0.64
N ARG A 59 4.08 -4.46 -0.66
CA ARG A 59 4.86 -3.75 -1.65
C ARG A 59 3.93 -3.17 -2.71
N VAL A 60 4.14 -1.89 -3.02
CA VAL A 60 3.50 -1.20 -4.14
C VAL A 60 4.60 -0.68 -5.06
N SER A 61 4.52 -1.03 -6.33
CA SER A 61 5.49 -0.61 -7.34
C SER A 61 4.82 0.29 -8.37
N SER A 62 5.51 1.36 -8.75
CA SER A 62 5.07 2.26 -9.80
C SER A 62 5.93 2.15 -11.06
N LEU A 63 5.38 2.62 -12.19
CA LEU A 63 6.00 2.54 -13.52
C LEU A 63 7.37 3.24 -13.61
N ASP A 64 7.59 4.27 -12.79
CA ASP A 64 8.87 4.96 -12.60
C ASP A 64 9.88 4.15 -11.75
N LYS A 65 9.58 2.89 -11.45
CA LYS A 65 10.37 1.93 -10.65
C LYS A 65 10.49 2.26 -9.17
N ASN A 66 9.72 3.22 -8.66
CA ASN A 66 9.64 3.43 -7.22
C ASN A 66 8.92 2.25 -6.57
N THR A 67 9.57 1.64 -5.56
CA THR A 67 9.00 0.55 -4.76
C THR A 67 8.76 1.05 -3.35
N PHE A 68 7.51 1.12 -2.95
CA PHE A 68 7.10 1.46 -1.59
C PHE A 68 6.85 0.18 -0.81
N VAL A 69 7.54 0.02 0.32
CA VAL A 69 7.37 -1.13 1.21
C VAL A 69 6.76 -0.65 2.51
N PHE A 70 5.55 -1.14 2.80
CA PHE A 70 4.84 -0.83 4.03
C PHE A 70 4.96 -2.04 4.95
N ARG A 71 5.47 -1.83 6.17
CA ARG A 71 5.65 -2.88 7.18
C ARG A 71 5.00 -2.43 8.47
N HIS A 72 4.03 -3.18 8.96
CA HIS A 72 3.57 -3.11 10.34
C HIS A 72 4.22 -4.25 11.12
N PRO A 73 5.15 -3.94 12.06
CA PRO A 73 5.71 -4.96 12.93
C PRO A 73 4.62 -5.49 13.87
N LYS A 74 4.72 -6.78 14.19
CA LYS A 74 3.89 -7.41 15.21
C LYS A 74 4.10 -6.70 16.54
N VAL A 75 3.03 -6.15 17.11
CA VAL A 75 3.07 -5.60 18.48
C VAL A 75 2.91 -6.79 19.42
N SER A 76 3.95 -7.05 20.20
CA SER A 76 4.05 -8.14 21.19
C SER A 76 3.09 -7.96 22.36
#